data_AF-A0A9W6STD0-F1
#
_entry.id   AF-A0A9W6STD0-F1
#
_cell.length_a   1.000
_cell.length_b   1.000
_cell.length_c   1.000
_cell.angle_alpha   90.00
_cell.angle_beta   90.00
_cell.angle_gamma   90.00
#
_symmetry.space_group_name_H-M   'P 1'
#
loop_
_entity.id
_entity.type
_entity.pdbx_description
1 polymer ?
#
loop_
_entity_poly.entity_id
_entity_poly.type
_entity_poly.pdbx_seq_one_letter_code
_entity_poly.pdbx_strand_id
1 'polypeptide(L)'
;MMWVGGRRVRAGDPLTEARAAAFVADDVVRDFADWAEVTAYIDRATDYIGTLPGPNCAGAWIWFEHDAHMNVIGEDHSYIEFNELGAAVRARSFTYEPFSTDVLAPGSELARVYLDENRQRMNALGIAAAPDHRRYGGESLYPKIADTTADLIPYFTGVKDMAQQRPPNWDGIPNQRYLRMAWAHAHDIAAAGAASPEETVLVHEYNTHRNLLGGWINGLTFRGYLGVSIDGHRDFYAPLRDFCAAYCDLMLQRAFTDPGIQPAERLELQGLPRTSPQKMLKIFNRWRNFYMAGVVAQASANNVRYAAMGSYHMNWLRRKGRMPAAVHMYDVGPLGHADVALAYSDALRVTR
;
A
#
# COMPACT_ATOMS: atom_id res chain seq x y z
N MET A 1 -5.69 25.78 18.85
CA MET A 1 -4.86 26.97 18.52
C MET A 1 -4.95 27.22 17.02
N MET A 2 -5.31 28.42 16.57
CA MET A 2 -5.57 28.68 15.14
C MET A 2 -4.68 29.78 14.57
N TRP A 3 -4.25 29.63 13.32
CA TRP A 3 -3.51 30.57 12.50
C TRP A 3 -4.26 30.73 11.16
N VAL A 4 -4.25 31.94 10.60
CA VAL A 4 -4.85 32.26 9.31
C VAL A 4 -3.92 33.24 8.59
N GLY A 5 -3.46 32.90 7.38
CA GLY A 5 -2.52 33.71 6.60
C GLY A 5 -1.22 33.99 7.34
N GLY A 6 -0.70 33.01 8.08
CA GLY A 6 0.51 33.17 8.91
C GLY A 6 0.31 33.99 10.19
N ARG A 7 -0.93 34.38 10.54
CA ARG A 7 -1.25 35.13 11.76
C ARG A 7 -2.02 34.28 12.75
N ARG A 8 -1.51 34.16 13.98
CA ARG A 8 -2.23 33.50 15.07
C ARG A 8 -3.51 34.26 15.41
N VAL A 9 -4.64 33.55 15.31
CA VAL A 9 -5.96 34.05 15.72
C VAL A 9 -6.12 33.83 17.23
N ARG A 10 -6.54 34.88 17.93
CA ARG A 10 -6.72 34.88 19.40
C ARG A 10 -8.19 35.02 19.77
N ALA A 11 -8.55 34.65 20.99
CA ALA A 11 -9.90 34.90 21.48
C ALA A 11 -10.19 36.40 21.45
N GLY A 12 -11.28 36.80 20.78
CA GLY A 12 -11.67 38.20 20.59
C GLY A 12 -11.08 38.89 19.35
N ASP A 13 -10.34 38.18 18.48
CA ASP A 13 -9.98 38.72 17.17
C ASP A 13 -11.28 39.03 16.37
N PRO A 14 -11.40 40.18 15.67
CA PRO A 14 -12.60 40.53 14.91
C PRO A 14 -12.94 39.51 13.82
N LEU A 15 -11.92 38.80 13.38
CA LEU A 15 -12.00 37.75 12.39
C LEU A 15 -12.54 36.42 12.97
N THR A 16 -12.59 36.25 14.29
CA THR A 16 -13.09 35.04 14.93
C THR A 16 -14.60 34.98 14.83
N GLU A 17 -15.14 34.39 13.76
CA GLU A 17 -16.54 34.04 13.71
C GLU A 17 -16.90 33.13 14.90
N ALA A 18 -18.12 33.23 15.43
CA ALA A 18 -18.58 32.40 16.56
C ALA A 18 -18.38 30.89 16.28
N ARG A 19 -18.41 30.49 15.02
CA ARG A 19 -18.21 29.11 14.55
C ARG A 19 -16.75 28.64 14.63
N ALA A 20 -15.78 29.55 14.59
CA ALA A 20 -14.34 29.24 14.67
C ALA A 20 -13.78 29.33 16.10
N ALA A 21 -14.57 29.84 17.06
CA ALA A 21 -14.13 30.08 18.43
C ALA A 21 -13.60 28.81 19.13
N ALA A 22 -14.21 27.65 18.85
CA ALA A 22 -13.75 26.37 19.37
C ALA A 22 -12.32 26.00 18.93
N PHE A 23 -11.92 26.39 17.71
CA PHE A 23 -10.58 26.09 17.17
C PHE A 23 -9.48 26.97 17.76
N VAL A 24 -9.86 28.18 18.17
CA VAL A 24 -8.94 29.10 18.87
C VAL A 24 -8.67 28.59 20.30
N ALA A 25 -9.67 27.95 20.92
CA ALA A 25 -9.67 27.56 22.33
C ALA A 25 -9.06 26.18 22.63
N ASP A 26 -8.97 25.28 21.65
CA ASP A 26 -8.40 23.94 21.86
C ASP A 26 -6.87 23.90 21.71
N ASP A 27 -6.30 22.73 21.97
CA ASP A 27 -4.88 22.42 21.88
C ASP A 27 -4.42 21.98 20.47
N VAL A 28 -5.36 21.77 19.54
CA VAL A 28 -5.07 21.37 18.15
C VAL A 28 -4.57 22.59 17.37
N VAL A 29 -3.36 22.51 16.83
CA VAL A 29 -2.82 23.57 15.96
C VAL A 29 -3.49 23.48 14.59
N ARG A 30 -4.13 24.59 14.20
CA ARG A 30 -4.72 24.81 12.88
C ARG A 30 -4.08 26.05 12.24
N ASP A 31 -3.82 26.04 10.94
CA ASP A 31 -3.08 27.01 10.15
C ASP A 31 -3.67 27.04 8.73
N PHE A 32 -4.54 28.01 8.50
CA PHE A 32 -5.24 28.19 7.25
C PHE A 32 -4.52 29.26 6.42
N ALA A 33 -4.56 29.18 5.10
CA ALA A 33 -4.04 30.22 4.21
C ALA A 33 -4.88 31.50 4.31
N ASP A 34 -6.21 31.37 4.40
CA ASP A 34 -7.14 32.50 4.49
C ASP A 34 -8.47 32.12 5.20
N TRP A 35 -9.37 33.10 5.30
CA TRP A 35 -10.68 32.89 5.92
C TRP A 35 -11.67 32.11 5.06
N ALA A 36 -11.50 32.06 3.74
CA ALA A 36 -12.35 31.24 2.90
C ALA A 36 -12.09 29.76 3.19
N GLU A 37 -10.82 29.38 3.42
CA GLU A 37 -10.44 28.03 3.85
C GLU A 37 -10.99 27.70 5.25
N VAL A 38 -10.96 28.65 6.19
CA VAL A 38 -11.59 28.47 7.52
C VAL A 38 -13.09 28.20 7.39
N THR A 39 -13.80 28.97 6.56
CA THR A 39 -15.23 28.80 6.34
C THR A 39 -15.54 27.46 5.67
N ALA A 40 -14.79 27.10 4.62
CA ALA A 40 -14.93 25.82 3.94
C ALA A 40 -14.70 24.65 4.92
N TYR A 41 -13.71 24.77 5.81
CA TYR A 41 -13.46 23.78 6.84
C TYR A 41 -14.62 23.66 7.84
N ILE A 42 -15.11 24.79 8.36
CA ILE A 42 -16.25 24.84 9.28
C ILE A 42 -17.51 24.26 8.66
N ASP A 43 -17.73 24.52 7.38
CA ASP A 43 -18.88 24.03 6.59
C ASP A 43 -18.72 22.58 6.15
N ARG A 44 -17.59 21.92 6.48
CA ARG A 44 -17.22 20.58 6.02
C ARG A 44 -17.16 20.46 4.49
N ALA A 45 -16.93 21.60 3.85
CA ALA A 45 -16.67 21.73 2.43
C ALA A 45 -15.20 21.45 2.09
N THR A 46 -14.46 20.72 2.94
CA THR A 46 -13.11 20.18 2.72
C THR A 46 -12.94 18.94 3.59
N ASP A 47 -12.29 17.89 3.08
CA ASP A 47 -11.86 16.78 3.93
C ASP A 47 -10.53 17.15 4.61
N TYR A 48 -10.63 17.81 5.76
CA TYR A 48 -9.52 18.35 6.52
C TYR A 48 -9.45 17.65 7.88
N ILE A 49 -8.26 17.29 8.37
CA ILE A 49 -7.95 17.31 9.81
C ILE A 49 -6.46 17.64 10.02
N GLY A 50 -6.19 18.92 10.32
CA GLY A 50 -5.08 19.38 11.16
C GLY A 50 -3.71 18.70 10.94
N THR A 51 -2.95 18.62 12.02
CA THR A 51 -1.63 17.99 12.03
C THR A 51 -1.75 16.47 12.14
N LEU A 52 -1.10 15.72 11.26
CA LEU A 52 -1.09 14.26 11.36
C LEU A 52 -0.53 13.80 12.73
N PRO A 53 -1.19 12.85 13.42
CA PRO A 53 -0.65 12.24 14.62
C PRO A 53 0.20 11.02 14.21
N GLY A 54 1.51 11.18 14.10
CA GLY A 54 2.40 10.06 13.81
C GLY A 54 3.87 10.39 14.00
N PRO A 55 4.73 9.44 14.38
CA PRO A 55 6.13 9.70 14.68
C PRO A 55 6.92 10.29 13.49
N ASN A 56 6.47 10.00 12.26
CA ASN A 56 7.12 10.43 11.02
C ASN A 56 6.40 11.60 10.32
N CYS A 57 5.23 11.99 10.81
CA CYS A 57 4.37 12.99 10.16
C CYS A 57 3.73 13.99 11.14
N ALA A 58 4.15 13.95 12.41
CA ALA A 58 3.73 14.89 13.44
C ALA A 58 3.86 16.33 12.95
N GLY A 59 2.73 17.05 12.92
CA GLY A 59 2.72 18.45 12.49
C GLY A 59 2.50 18.68 11.00
N ALA A 60 2.48 17.63 10.16
CA ALA A 60 2.27 17.77 8.72
C ALA A 60 0.83 18.20 8.41
N TRP A 61 0.72 19.19 7.53
CA TRP A 61 -0.51 19.82 7.04
C TRP A 61 -0.98 19.15 5.76
N ILE A 62 -2.24 18.71 5.70
CA ILE A 62 -2.78 18.03 4.53
C ILE A 62 -4.16 18.57 4.18
N TRP A 63 -4.32 18.95 2.92
CA TRP A 63 -5.56 19.43 2.32
C TRP A 63 -5.89 18.56 1.10
N PHE A 64 -7.12 18.07 1.03
CA PHE A 64 -7.65 17.36 -0.13
C PHE A 64 -8.76 18.19 -0.77
N GLU A 65 -8.79 18.21 -2.11
CA GLU A 65 -9.81 18.94 -2.85
C GLU A 65 -11.21 18.43 -2.56
N HIS A 66 -12.15 19.37 -2.39
CA HIS A 66 -13.50 19.04 -1.97
C HIS A 66 -14.41 18.62 -3.11
N ASP A 67 -14.28 19.26 -4.27
CA ASP A 67 -15.23 19.12 -5.38
C ASP A 67 -15.15 17.73 -5.99
N ALA A 68 -16.30 17.03 -5.99
CA ALA A 68 -16.78 15.83 -6.74
C ALA A 68 -15.81 14.80 -7.36
N HIS A 69 -14.53 14.86 -7.05
CA HIS A 69 -13.46 14.12 -7.69
C HIS A 69 -12.78 13.22 -6.66
N MET A 70 -12.19 12.15 -7.16
CA MET A 70 -11.44 11.19 -6.34
C MET A 70 -10.04 11.72 -6.08
N ASN A 71 -9.58 11.63 -4.85
CA ASN A 71 -8.21 11.94 -4.45
C ASN A 71 -7.35 10.67 -4.58
N VAL A 72 -6.36 10.69 -5.47
CA VAL A 72 -5.35 9.64 -5.60
C VAL A 72 -4.14 10.02 -4.76
N ILE A 73 -3.79 9.17 -3.79
CA ILE A 73 -2.71 9.41 -2.83
C ILE A 73 -1.58 8.44 -3.12
N GLY A 74 -0.43 8.98 -3.51
CA GLY A 74 0.84 8.28 -3.68
C GLY A 74 1.65 8.32 -2.39
N GLU A 75 1.73 7.22 -1.65
CA GLU A 75 2.44 7.14 -0.38
C GLU A 75 3.88 6.62 -0.49
N ASP A 76 4.71 7.05 0.47
CA ASP A 76 5.93 6.34 0.81
C ASP A 76 5.69 5.56 2.10
N HIS A 77 5.65 4.23 1.97
CA HIS A 77 5.35 3.29 3.06
C HIS A 77 6.36 3.35 4.22
N SER A 78 7.49 4.06 4.05
CA SER A 78 8.47 4.29 5.12
C SER A 78 8.25 5.61 5.88
N TYR A 79 7.37 6.48 5.40
CA TYR A 79 7.18 7.83 5.93
C TYR A 79 5.74 8.10 6.39
N ILE A 80 4.78 8.15 5.46
CA ILE A 80 3.35 8.35 5.74
C ILE A 80 2.58 7.22 5.05
N GLU A 81 1.91 6.37 5.83
CA GLU A 81 0.94 5.39 5.30
C GLU A 81 -0.49 6.01 5.33
N PHE A 82 -1.40 5.48 4.53
CA PHE A 82 -2.77 5.96 4.45
C PHE A 82 -3.59 5.56 5.69
N ASN A 83 -3.13 4.64 6.53
CA ASN A 83 -3.80 4.42 7.82
C ASN A 83 -3.73 5.66 8.72
N GLU A 84 -2.63 6.41 8.72
CA GLU A 84 -2.55 7.70 9.42
C GLU A 84 -3.44 8.74 8.74
N LEU A 85 -3.34 8.86 7.41
CA LEU A 85 -4.13 9.82 6.62
C LEU A 85 -5.63 9.57 6.71
N GLY A 86 -6.06 8.35 6.41
CA GLY A 86 -7.45 7.93 6.37
C GLY A 86 -8.11 8.03 7.74
N ALA A 87 -7.40 7.70 8.83
CA ALA A 87 -7.89 7.97 10.18
C ALA A 87 -8.01 9.48 10.43
N ALA A 88 -6.99 10.23 10.04
CA ALA A 88 -6.95 11.68 10.12
C ALA A 88 -7.87 12.38 9.12
N VAL A 89 -8.53 11.76 8.15
CA VAL A 89 -9.62 12.44 7.41
C VAL A 89 -10.95 11.74 7.62
N ARG A 90 -10.97 10.80 8.58
CA ARG A 90 -12.10 9.92 8.87
C ARG A 90 -12.66 9.29 7.59
N ALA A 91 -11.77 8.89 6.68
CA ALA A 91 -12.12 8.34 5.38
C ALA A 91 -13.15 7.21 5.54
N ARG A 92 -14.28 7.34 4.83
CA ARG A 92 -15.34 6.31 4.77
C ARG A 92 -15.46 5.66 3.41
N SER A 93 -14.93 6.30 2.37
CA SER A 93 -15.00 5.89 0.98
C SER A 93 -13.60 5.87 0.41
N PHE A 94 -12.96 4.70 0.38
CA PHE A 94 -11.58 4.58 -0.07
C PHE A 94 -11.26 3.20 -0.65
N THR A 95 -10.22 3.15 -1.49
CA THR A 95 -9.45 1.94 -1.80
C THR A 95 -8.01 2.12 -1.31
N TYR A 96 -7.37 1.01 -0.89
CA TYR A 96 -6.02 1.07 -0.33
C TYR A 96 -5.16 -0.15 -0.71
N GLU A 97 -3.98 0.09 -1.27
CA GLU A 97 -3.06 -0.93 -1.82
C GLU A 97 -2.75 -2.12 -0.86
N PRO A 98 -2.57 -1.94 0.46
CA PRO A 98 -2.38 -3.08 1.36
C PRO A 98 -3.56 -4.04 1.45
N PHE A 99 -4.76 -3.62 1.03
CA PHE A 99 -5.95 -4.46 0.98
C PHE A 99 -6.16 -5.09 -0.39
N SER A 100 -6.52 -6.37 -0.38
CA SER A 100 -6.70 -7.18 -1.58
C SER A 100 -8.06 -6.96 -2.22
N THR A 101 -8.09 -6.92 -3.55
CA THR A 101 -9.31 -7.02 -4.37
C THR A 101 -9.71 -8.47 -4.67
N ASP A 102 -8.85 -9.44 -4.37
CA ASP A 102 -9.07 -10.83 -4.72
C ASP A 102 -10.17 -11.48 -3.88
N VAL A 103 -10.84 -12.46 -4.49
CA VAL A 103 -11.63 -13.45 -3.74
C VAL A 103 -10.65 -14.45 -3.12
N LEU A 104 -10.53 -14.40 -1.80
CA LEU A 104 -9.82 -15.43 -1.03
C LEU A 104 -10.83 -16.49 -0.60
N ALA A 105 -10.46 -17.77 -0.76
CA ALA A 105 -11.37 -18.87 -0.45
C ALA A 105 -11.75 -18.83 1.05
N PRO A 106 -13.05 -18.91 1.40
CA PRO A 106 -13.47 -18.92 2.79
C PRO A 106 -12.83 -20.08 3.56
N GLY A 107 -12.27 -19.79 4.73
CA GLY A 107 -11.59 -20.78 5.57
C GLY A 107 -10.19 -21.20 5.10
N SER A 108 -9.67 -20.61 4.02
CA SER A 108 -8.31 -20.90 3.56
C SER A 108 -7.25 -20.27 4.48
N GLU A 109 -6.07 -20.87 4.50
CA GLU A 109 -4.92 -20.40 5.28
C GLU A 109 -4.41 -19.06 4.76
N LEU A 110 -4.41 -18.85 3.43
CA LEU A 110 -4.10 -17.55 2.82
C LEU A 110 -5.07 -16.46 3.32
N ALA A 111 -6.38 -16.74 3.34
CA ALA A 111 -7.38 -15.79 3.85
C ALA A 111 -7.11 -15.46 5.33
N ARG A 112 -6.83 -16.48 6.15
CA ARG A 112 -6.53 -16.32 7.58
C ARG A 112 -5.29 -15.44 7.80
N VAL A 113 -4.18 -15.76 7.13
CA VAL A 113 -2.91 -15.00 7.23
C VAL A 113 -3.08 -13.58 6.70
N TYR A 114 -3.81 -13.39 5.61
CA TYR A 114 -4.12 -12.06 5.09
C TYR A 114 -4.90 -11.19 6.08
N LEU A 115 -5.92 -11.75 6.74
CA LEU A 115 -6.70 -11.03 7.75
C LEU A 115 -5.86 -10.72 9.00
N ASP A 116 -5.00 -11.65 9.44
CA ASP A 116 -4.09 -11.44 10.56
C ASP A 116 -3.10 -10.29 10.29
N GLU A 117 -2.45 -10.30 9.12
CA GLU A 117 -1.48 -9.29 8.66
C GLU A 117 -2.10 -7.91 8.39
N ASN A 118 -3.42 -7.81 8.27
CA ASN A 118 -4.12 -6.55 8.03
C ASN A 118 -4.95 -6.08 9.22
N ARG A 119 -5.07 -6.86 10.29
CA ARG A 119 -5.99 -6.60 11.40
C ARG A 119 -5.80 -5.22 12.01
N GLN A 120 -4.55 -4.81 12.26
CA GLN A 120 -4.26 -3.50 12.84
C GLN A 120 -4.68 -2.36 11.90
N ARG A 121 -4.37 -2.45 10.60
CA ARG A 121 -4.77 -1.44 9.60
C ARG A 121 -6.28 -1.36 9.46
N MET A 122 -6.96 -2.51 9.41
CA MET A 122 -8.42 -2.59 9.34
C MET A 122 -9.09 -1.98 10.58
N ASN A 123 -8.53 -2.20 11.78
CA ASN A 123 -8.99 -1.56 13.01
C ASN A 123 -8.80 -0.04 12.97
N ALA A 124 -7.62 0.43 12.57
CA ALA A 124 -7.30 1.86 12.49
C ALA A 124 -8.23 2.63 11.53
N LEU A 125 -8.59 2.00 10.41
CA LEU A 125 -9.51 2.56 9.43
C LEU A 125 -11.00 2.31 9.75
N GLY A 126 -11.30 1.62 10.86
CA GLY A 126 -12.68 1.34 11.29
C GLY A 126 -13.45 0.38 10.38
N ILE A 127 -12.75 -0.49 9.65
CA ILE A 127 -13.34 -1.43 8.69
C ILE A 127 -13.23 -2.90 9.13
N ALA A 128 -12.70 -3.18 10.32
CA ALA A 128 -12.47 -4.54 10.79
C ALA A 128 -13.74 -5.41 10.80
N ALA A 129 -14.89 -4.82 11.15
CA ALA A 129 -16.19 -5.49 11.16
C ALA A 129 -16.92 -5.47 9.81
N ALA A 130 -16.30 -4.97 8.73
CA ALA A 130 -16.92 -4.97 7.42
C ALA A 130 -17.10 -6.42 6.93
N PRO A 131 -18.27 -6.77 6.35
CA PRO A 131 -18.53 -8.14 5.87
C PRO A 131 -17.73 -8.49 4.61
N ASP A 132 -17.30 -7.48 3.85
CA ASP A 132 -16.48 -7.64 2.66
C ASP A 132 -15.40 -6.56 2.63
N HIS A 133 -14.15 -6.95 2.86
CA HIS A 133 -13.00 -6.03 2.82
C HIS A 133 -12.55 -5.72 1.39
N ARG A 134 -12.97 -6.47 0.37
CA ARG A 134 -12.52 -6.27 -1.02
C ARG A 134 -12.95 -4.93 -1.59
N ARG A 135 -14.05 -4.36 -1.09
CA ARG A 135 -14.49 -3.00 -1.47
C ARG A 135 -13.49 -1.90 -1.10
N TYR A 136 -12.58 -2.20 -0.17
CA TYR A 136 -11.49 -1.32 0.24
C TYR A 136 -10.16 -1.71 -0.42
N GLY A 137 -10.13 -2.77 -1.24
CA GLY A 137 -8.94 -3.28 -1.89
C GLY A 137 -8.42 -2.31 -2.94
N GLY A 138 -7.13 -1.98 -2.87
CA GLY A 138 -6.43 -1.19 -3.88
C GLY A 138 -5.69 -2.04 -4.91
N GLU A 139 -5.39 -3.30 -4.58
CA GLU A 139 -4.52 -4.13 -5.40
C GLU A 139 -4.90 -5.62 -5.32
N SER A 140 -4.56 -6.41 -6.34
CA SER A 140 -4.58 -7.87 -6.23
C SER A 140 -3.38 -8.35 -5.38
N LEU A 141 -3.63 -9.28 -4.47
CA LEU A 141 -2.65 -9.90 -3.58
C LEU A 141 -1.71 -10.85 -4.31
N TYR A 142 -2.20 -11.61 -5.28
CA TYR A 142 -1.38 -12.59 -6.01
C TYR A 142 -0.14 -11.98 -6.71
N PRO A 143 -0.25 -10.92 -7.53
CA PRO A 143 0.91 -10.32 -8.16
C PRO A 143 1.85 -9.67 -7.14
N LYS A 144 1.35 -9.25 -5.97
CA LYS A 144 2.14 -8.70 -4.87
C LYS A 144 2.98 -9.75 -4.15
N ILE A 145 2.37 -10.92 -3.87
CA ILE A 145 3.11 -12.06 -3.34
C ILE A 145 4.16 -12.51 -4.36
N ALA A 146 3.80 -12.61 -5.65
CA ALA A 146 4.71 -13.03 -6.71
C ALA A 146 5.93 -12.10 -6.88
N ASP A 147 5.69 -10.79 -6.87
CA ASP A 147 6.72 -9.76 -6.89
C ASP A 147 7.69 -9.96 -5.72
N THR A 148 7.15 -10.12 -4.52
CA THR A 148 7.95 -10.33 -3.32
C THR A 148 8.78 -11.61 -3.36
N THR A 149 8.19 -12.75 -3.74
CA THR A 149 8.93 -14.02 -3.82
C THR A 149 10.02 -13.97 -4.87
N ALA A 150 9.83 -13.22 -5.97
CA ALA A 150 10.88 -13.01 -6.96
C ALA A 150 12.03 -12.15 -6.43
N ASP A 151 11.75 -11.12 -5.63
CA ASP A 151 12.79 -10.27 -5.01
C ASP A 151 13.59 -11.02 -3.94
N LEU A 152 12.98 -12.04 -3.32
CA LEU A 152 13.61 -12.87 -2.30
C LEU A 152 14.69 -13.82 -2.82
N ILE A 153 14.54 -14.34 -4.04
CA ILE A 153 15.45 -15.35 -4.62
C ILE A 153 16.93 -14.89 -4.60
N PRO A 154 17.29 -13.65 -5.00
CA PRO A 154 18.66 -13.16 -4.91
C PRO A 154 19.27 -13.17 -3.49
N TYR A 155 18.47 -12.98 -2.43
CA TYR A 155 18.96 -13.04 -1.06
C TYR A 155 19.28 -14.49 -0.64
N PHE A 156 18.40 -15.43 -1.00
CA PHE A 156 18.59 -16.85 -0.69
C PHE A 156 19.69 -17.52 -1.53
N THR A 157 20.04 -16.94 -2.68
CA THR A 157 21.19 -17.36 -3.50
C THR A 157 22.49 -16.65 -3.13
N GLY A 158 22.46 -15.68 -2.21
CA GLY A 158 23.64 -14.89 -1.81
C GLY A 158 24.08 -13.83 -2.82
N VAL A 159 23.29 -13.58 -3.87
CA VAL A 159 23.53 -12.48 -4.83
C VAL A 159 23.26 -11.12 -4.20
N LYS A 160 22.24 -11.02 -3.34
CA LYS A 160 21.99 -9.86 -2.47
C LYS A 160 22.31 -10.20 -1.02
N ASP A 161 22.72 -9.19 -0.26
CA ASP A 161 23.04 -9.35 1.16
C ASP A 161 21.76 -9.34 2.03
N MET A 162 21.57 -10.39 2.84
CA MET A 162 20.45 -10.50 3.80
C MET A 162 20.46 -9.38 4.84
N ALA A 163 21.59 -8.69 5.06
CA ALA A 163 21.64 -7.49 5.89
C ALA A 163 20.71 -6.37 5.38
N GLN A 164 20.40 -6.32 4.07
CA GLN A 164 19.44 -5.37 3.50
C GLN A 164 17.98 -5.67 3.90
N GLN A 165 17.73 -6.83 4.52
CA GLN A 165 16.43 -7.23 5.05
C GLN A 165 16.32 -7.01 6.56
N ARG A 166 17.26 -6.26 7.16
CA ARG A 166 17.31 -5.90 8.58
C ARG A 166 16.99 -4.41 8.79
N PRO A 167 16.62 -3.98 10.01
CA PRO A 167 16.54 -2.56 10.34
C PRO A 167 17.84 -1.83 9.97
N PRO A 168 17.77 -0.60 9.44
CA PRO A 168 16.55 0.22 9.25
C PRO A 168 15.80 -0.03 7.93
N ASN A 169 16.18 -1.02 7.11
CA ASN A 169 15.67 -1.20 5.75
C ASN A 169 14.24 -1.74 5.72
N TRP A 170 13.28 -0.92 5.28
CA TRP A 170 11.85 -1.24 5.27
C TRP A 170 11.52 -2.58 4.62
N ASP A 171 12.18 -2.93 3.51
CA ASP A 171 11.87 -4.10 2.66
C ASP A 171 11.83 -5.43 3.42
N GLY A 172 12.56 -5.57 4.53
CA GLY A 172 12.52 -6.76 5.37
C GLY A 172 11.14 -7.09 5.93
N ILE A 173 10.29 -6.09 6.16
CA ILE A 173 8.93 -6.23 6.69
C ILE A 173 7.96 -6.80 5.64
N PRO A 174 7.73 -6.14 4.48
CA PRO A 174 6.85 -6.67 3.45
C PRO A 174 7.36 -8.02 2.94
N ASN A 175 8.67 -8.22 2.82
CA ASN A 175 9.25 -9.48 2.39
C ASN A 175 8.93 -10.65 3.33
N GLN A 176 9.01 -10.44 4.64
CA GLN A 176 8.58 -11.45 5.61
C GLN A 176 7.08 -11.74 5.50
N ARG A 177 6.25 -10.69 5.43
CA ARG A 177 4.79 -10.79 5.33
C ARG A 177 4.34 -11.61 4.12
N TYR A 178 4.84 -11.27 2.94
CA TYR A 178 4.40 -11.93 1.71
C TYR A 178 5.00 -13.34 1.56
N LEU A 179 6.15 -13.63 2.17
CA LEU A 179 6.63 -15.01 2.29
C LEU A 179 5.66 -15.88 3.10
N ARG A 180 5.13 -15.38 4.23
CA ARG A 180 4.09 -16.08 5.01
C ARG A 180 2.83 -16.34 4.18
N MET A 181 2.39 -15.35 3.41
CA MET A 181 1.22 -15.49 2.53
C MET A 181 1.47 -16.47 1.38
N ALA A 182 2.65 -16.47 0.77
CA ALA A 182 3.03 -17.46 -0.25
C ALA A 182 2.96 -18.89 0.30
N TRP A 183 3.53 -19.08 1.51
CA TRP A 183 3.52 -20.36 2.20
C TRP A 183 2.10 -20.84 2.55
N ALA A 184 1.25 -19.93 3.02
CA ALA A 184 -0.15 -20.19 3.28
C ALA A 184 -0.92 -20.60 2.02
N HIS A 185 -0.66 -19.94 0.89
CA HIS A 185 -1.26 -20.29 -0.39
C HIS A 185 -0.80 -21.67 -0.88
N ALA A 186 0.48 -22.02 -0.71
CA ALA A 186 0.98 -23.35 -1.03
C ALA A 186 0.35 -24.44 -0.15
N HIS A 187 0.13 -24.17 1.13
CA HIS A 187 -0.64 -25.06 2.02
C HIS A 187 -2.08 -25.26 1.49
N ASP A 188 -2.75 -24.19 1.08
CA ASP A 188 -4.13 -24.27 0.54
C ASP A 188 -4.19 -25.14 -0.72
N ILE A 189 -3.24 -24.97 -1.65
CA ILE A 189 -3.14 -25.79 -2.87
C ILE A 189 -2.84 -27.25 -2.50
N ALA A 190 -1.92 -27.49 -1.56
CA ALA A 190 -1.59 -28.85 -1.11
C ALA A 190 -2.81 -29.55 -0.47
N ALA A 191 -3.65 -28.81 0.27
CA ALA A 191 -4.86 -29.33 0.89
C ALA A 191 -5.99 -29.59 -0.13
N ALA A 192 -6.12 -28.74 -1.16
CA ALA A 192 -7.11 -28.90 -2.22
C ALA A 192 -6.72 -29.96 -3.26
N GLY A 193 -5.42 -30.24 -3.40
CA GLY A 193 -4.85 -31.06 -4.47
C GLY A 193 -4.48 -30.21 -5.68
N ALA A 194 -3.26 -30.38 -6.19
CA ALA A 194 -2.74 -29.64 -7.34
C ALA A 194 -3.55 -29.95 -8.62
N ALA A 195 -3.96 -28.90 -9.32
CA ALA A 195 -4.72 -28.94 -10.56
C ALA A 195 -3.87 -28.61 -11.81
N SER A 196 -2.62 -28.15 -11.64
CA SER A 196 -1.69 -27.89 -12.73
C SER A 196 -0.28 -28.47 -12.47
N PRO A 197 0.57 -28.58 -13.51
CA PRO A 197 1.97 -28.93 -13.33
C PRO A 197 2.72 -27.96 -12.40
N GLU A 198 2.47 -26.66 -12.51
CA GLU A 198 3.10 -25.63 -11.69
C GLU A 198 2.65 -25.74 -10.23
N GLU A 199 1.37 -26.02 -9.98
CA GLU A 199 0.87 -26.32 -8.64
C GLU A 199 1.50 -27.60 -8.08
N THR A 200 1.73 -28.62 -8.91
CA THR A 200 2.39 -29.87 -8.50
C THR A 200 3.82 -29.61 -8.02
N VAL A 201 4.57 -28.76 -8.73
CA VAL A 201 5.92 -28.37 -8.33
C VAL A 201 5.90 -27.57 -7.02
N LEU A 202 5.01 -26.58 -6.90
CA LEU A 202 4.89 -25.81 -5.65
C LEU A 202 4.52 -26.70 -4.45
N VAL A 203 3.58 -27.62 -4.63
CA VAL A 203 3.17 -28.57 -3.59
C VAL A 203 4.29 -29.54 -3.24
N HIS A 204 5.12 -29.93 -4.22
CA HIS A 204 6.32 -30.71 -3.96
C HIS A 204 7.29 -29.96 -3.04
N GLU A 205 7.68 -28.73 -3.40
CA GLU A 205 8.60 -27.92 -2.59
C GLU A 205 8.05 -27.65 -1.19
N TYR A 206 6.76 -27.32 -1.10
CA TYR A 206 6.06 -27.15 0.18
C TYR A 206 6.14 -28.42 1.04
N ASN A 207 5.76 -29.58 0.51
CA ASN A 207 5.74 -30.83 1.27
C ASN A 207 7.13 -31.33 1.64
N THR A 208 8.12 -31.14 0.76
CA THR A 208 9.52 -31.49 1.02
C THR A 208 10.08 -30.66 2.19
N HIS A 209 9.71 -29.38 2.28
CA HIS A 209 10.32 -28.46 3.24
C HIS A 209 9.45 -28.12 4.45
N ARG A 210 8.19 -28.56 4.52
CA ARG A 210 7.26 -28.14 5.58
C ARG A 210 7.70 -28.47 7.01
N ASN A 211 8.43 -29.58 7.20
CA ASN A 211 8.91 -29.96 8.53
C ASN A 211 10.07 -29.07 8.98
N LEU A 212 10.89 -28.57 8.04
CA LEU A 212 12.01 -27.68 8.32
C LEU A 212 11.52 -26.23 8.48
N LEU A 213 10.73 -25.75 7.53
CA LEU A 213 10.36 -24.33 7.43
C LEU A 213 9.05 -23.99 8.13
N GLY A 214 8.10 -24.93 8.25
CA GLY A 214 6.72 -24.62 8.62
C GLY A 214 6.61 -24.00 10.01
N GLY A 215 7.32 -24.54 11.00
CA GLY A 215 7.34 -23.98 12.36
C GLY A 215 7.92 -22.56 12.39
N TRP A 216 8.99 -22.32 11.63
CA TRP A 216 9.63 -21.01 11.52
C TRP A 216 8.72 -19.99 10.81
N ILE A 217 8.19 -20.31 9.62
CA ILE A 217 7.32 -19.41 8.84
C ILE A 217 6.05 -19.05 9.63
N ASN A 218 5.43 -20.03 10.29
CA ASN A 218 4.23 -19.78 11.09
C ASN A 218 4.50 -18.93 12.34
N GLY A 219 5.73 -19.01 12.88
CA GLY A 219 6.19 -18.22 14.02
C GLY A 219 6.67 -16.81 13.70
N LEU A 220 6.75 -16.42 12.41
CA LEU A 220 7.15 -15.08 12.01
C LEU A 220 6.20 -14.02 12.58
N THR A 221 6.76 -13.00 13.24
CA THR A 221 5.99 -11.97 13.94
C THR A 221 5.45 -10.90 12.99
N PHE A 222 4.28 -10.34 13.29
CA PHE A 222 3.77 -9.17 12.58
C PHE A 222 4.79 -8.01 12.61
N ARG A 223 5.00 -7.36 11.46
CA ARG A 223 6.03 -6.31 11.24
C ARG A 223 7.46 -6.70 11.68
N GLY A 224 7.78 -8.00 11.70
CA GLY A 224 9.16 -8.48 11.84
C GLY A 224 9.97 -8.30 10.57
N TYR A 225 11.30 -8.23 10.71
CA TYR A 225 12.24 -8.10 9.60
C TYR A 225 12.78 -9.47 9.20
N LEU A 226 12.66 -9.85 7.93
CA LEU A 226 13.12 -11.16 7.42
C LEU A 226 14.59 -11.43 7.75
N GLY A 227 15.47 -10.43 7.60
CA GLY A 227 16.90 -10.61 7.85
C GLY A 227 17.25 -10.81 9.32
N VAL A 228 16.34 -10.47 10.24
CA VAL A 228 16.45 -10.76 11.67
C VAL A 228 15.92 -12.16 11.96
N SER A 229 14.75 -12.51 11.42
CA SER A 229 14.11 -13.81 11.70
C SER A 229 14.87 -15.01 11.11
N ILE A 230 15.64 -14.80 10.04
CA ILE A 230 16.46 -15.85 9.41
C ILE A 230 17.91 -15.91 9.94
N ASP A 231 18.29 -15.05 10.89
CA ASP A 231 19.68 -15.02 11.39
C ASP A 231 20.10 -16.37 11.98
N GLY A 232 21.29 -16.85 11.63
CA GLY A 232 21.76 -18.19 12.02
C GLY A 232 21.14 -19.37 11.28
N HIS A 233 20.13 -19.17 10.42
CA HIS A 233 19.42 -20.24 9.70
C HIS A 233 19.83 -20.37 8.23
N ARG A 234 21.13 -20.57 7.97
CA ARG A 234 21.64 -20.75 6.59
C ARG A 234 21.09 -21.99 5.90
N ASP A 235 20.71 -23.00 6.68
CA ASP A 235 20.07 -24.22 6.22
C ASP A 235 18.69 -23.97 5.57
N PHE A 236 18.05 -22.82 5.83
CA PHE A 236 16.77 -22.46 5.21
C PHE A 236 16.92 -21.88 3.81
N TYR A 237 18.13 -21.43 3.40
CA TYR A 237 18.29 -20.63 2.19
C TYR A 237 17.95 -21.41 0.92
N ALA A 238 18.49 -22.61 0.74
CA ALA A 238 18.18 -23.43 -0.43
C ALA A 238 16.68 -23.83 -0.48
N PRO A 239 16.08 -24.36 0.61
CA PRO A 239 14.64 -24.60 0.70
C PRO A 239 13.77 -23.39 0.34
N LEU A 240 14.10 -22.20 0.86
CA LEU A 240 13.34 -20.99 0.59
C LEU A 240 13.52 -20.49 -0.85
N ARG A 241 14.72 -20.63 -1.41
CA ARG A 241 14.97 -20.34 -2.84
C ARG A 241 14.10 -21.21 -3.72
N ASP A 242 14.09 -22.51 -3.49
CA ASP A 242 13.38 -23.49 -4.34
C ASP A 242 11.86 -23.30 -4.23
N PHE A 243 11.36 -23.11 -3.00
CA PHE A 243 9.99 -22.71 -2.75
C PHE A 243 9.59 -21.41 -3.48
N CYS A 244 10.39 -20.34 -3.34
CA CYS A 244 10.11 -19.06 -3.99
C CYS A 244 10.14 -19.17 -5.53
N ALA A 245 11.06 -19.95 -6.09
CA ALA A 245 11.14 -20.20 -7.53
C ALA A 245 9.89 -20.92 -8.04
N ALA A 246 9.46 -22.00 -7.37
CA ALA A 246 8.23 -22.72 -7.71
C ALA A 246 6.99 -21.82 -7.61
N TYR A 247 6.93 -20.95 -6.60
CA TYR A 247 5.85 -19.98 -6.45
C TYR A 247 5.85 -18.97 -7.60
N CYS A 248 7.01 -18.45 -8.00
CA CYS A 248 7.12 -17.54 -9.14
C CYS A 248 6.64 -18.19 -10.45
N ASP A 249 6.99 -19.46 -10.70
CA ASP A 249 6.55 -20.17 -11.91
C ASP A 249 5.02 -20.32 -11.97
N LEU A 250 4.39 -20.71 -10.85
CA LEU A 250 2.93 -20.72 -10.73
C LEU A 250 2.31 -19.33 -10.99
N MET A 251 2.90 -18.29 -10.42
CA MET A 251 2.38 -16.92 -10.60
C MET A 251 2.61 -16.38 -12.01
N LEU A 252 3.65 -16.81 -12.72
CA LEU A 252 3.82 -16.49 -14.15
C LEU A 252 2.69 -17.10 -14.97
N GLN A 253 2.35 -18.36 -14.74
CA GLN A 253 1.21 -19.01 -15.40
C GLN A 253 -0.07 -18.21 -15.14
N ARG A 254 -0.32 -17.85 -13.88
CA ARG A 254 -1.49 -17.06 -13.47
C ARG A 254 -1.52 -15.68 -14.14
N ALA A 255 -0.40 -14.96 -14.19
CA ALA A 255 -0.31 -13.65 -14.84
C ALA A 255 -0.76 -13.66 -16.30
N PHE A 256 -0.55 -14.78 -17.00
CA PHE A 256 -0.90 -14.93 -18.42
C PHE A 256 -2.30 -15.48 -18.66
N THR A 257 -3.00 -15.94 -17.63
CA THR A 257 -4.37 -16.46 -17.72
C THR A 257 -5.37 -15.63 -16.91
N ASP A 258 -4.87 -14.64 -16.18
CA ASP A 258 -5.67 -13.82 -15.27
C ASP A 258 -6.78 -13.04 -16.02
N PRO A 259 -8.06 -13.27 -15.69
CA PRO A 259 -9.18 -12.53 -16.25
C PRO A 259 -9.30 -11.10 -15.71
N GLY A 260 -8.57 -10.75 -14.64
CA GLY A 260 -8.58 -9.42 -14.02
C GLY A 260 -7.88 -8.33 -14.83
N ILE A 261 -7.14 -8.69 -15.89
CA ILE A 261 -6.48 -7.75 -16.80
C ILE A 261 -7.00 -7.89 -18.23
N GLN A 262 -6.86 -6.82 -19.01
CA GLN A 262 -7.33 -6.76 -20.39
C GLN A 262 -6.49 -7.66 -21.32
N PRO A 263 -7.06 -8.15 -22.45
CA PRO A 263 -6.31 -8.97 -23.40
C PRO A 263 -5.01 -8.31 -23.92
N ALA A 264 -5.03 -7.00 -24.20
CA ALA A 264 -3.85 -6.26 -24.65
C ALA A 264 -2.74 -6.19 -23.56
N GLU A 265 -3.14 -6.08 -22.29
CA GLU A 265 -2.23 -6.07 -21.15
C GLU A 265 -1.59 -7.44 -20.94
N ARG A 266 -2.38 -8.50 -21.10
CA ARG A 266 -1.90 -9.89 -21.07
C ARG A 266 -0.87 -10.14 -22.17
N LEU A 267 -1.13 -9.67 -23.40
CA LEU A 267 -0.16 -9.75 -24.50
C LEU A 267 1.13 -8.99 -24.16
N GLU A 268 1.03 -7.82 -23.52
CA GLU A 268 2.20 -7.07 -23.04
C GLU A 268 3.00 -7.88 -22.02
N LEU A 269 2.35 -8.50 -21.03
CA LEU A 269 3.03 -9.36 -20.05
C LEU A 269 3.71 -10.55 -20.73
N GLN A 270 3.04 -11.19 -21.69
CA GLN A 270 3.56 -12.37 -22.39
C GLN A 270 4.83 -12.07 -23.18
N GLY A 271 4.96 -10.85 -23.71
CA GLY A 271 6.14 -10.37 -24.44
C GLY A 271 7.35 -9.99 -23.57
N LEU A 272 7.20 -9.96 -22.25
CA LEU A 272 8.31 -9.67 -21.34
C LEU A 272 9.19 -10.92 -21.10
N PRO A 273 10.52 -10.74 -20.97
CA PRO A 273 11.43 -11.84 -20.69
C PRO A 273 11.18 -12.44 -19.30
N ARG A 274 11.41 -13.74 -19.16
CA ARG A 274 11.18 -14.52 -17.92
C ARG A 274 12.45 -15.20 -17.39
N THR A 275 13.59 -14.94 -18.02
CA THR A 275 14.82 -15.72 -17.89
C THR A 275 15.58 -15.55 -16.57
N SER A 276 15.11 -14.69 -15.66
CA SER A 276 15.72 -14.47 -14.34
C SER A 276 14.72 -13.83 -13.38
N PRO A 277 14.94 -13.93 -12.05
CA PRO A 277 14.09 -13.29 -11.04
C PRO A 277 13.88 -11.79 -11.29
N GLN A 278 14.92 -11.07 -11.70
CA GLN A 278 14.82 -9.64 -12.01
C GLN A 278 13.93 -9.34 -13.21
N LYS A 279 13.80 -10.27 -14.16
CA LYS A 279 12.88 -10.12 -15.29
C LYS A 279 11.46 -10.53 -14.90
N MET A 280 11.29 -11.56 -14.06
CA MET A 280 10.00 -11.91 -13.46
C MET A 280 9.42 -10.77 -12.62
N LEU A 281 10.25 -10.09 -11.81
CA LEU A 281 9.87 -8.88 -11.08
C LEU A 281 9.24 -7.82 -11.98
N LYS A 282 9.76 -7.63 -13.20
CA LYS A 282 9.17 -6.67 -14.15
C LYS A 282 7.79 -7.10 -14.63
N ILE A 283 7.56 -8.41 -14.79
CA ILE A 283 6.24 -8.96 -15.14
C ILE A 283 5.28 -8.74 -13.98
N PHE A 284 5.65 -9.14 -12.77
CA PHE A 284 4.78 -9.00 -11.61
C PHE A 284 4.48 -7.54 -11.29
N ASN A 285 5.47 -6.65 -11.28
CA ASN A 285 5.23 -5.21 -11.15
C ASN A 285 4.34 -4.63 -12.24
N ARG A 286 4.47 -5.11 -13.48
CA ARG A 286 3.59 -4.67 -14.57
C ARG A 286 2.16 -5.17 -14.37
N TRP A 287 2.01 -6.42 -13.94
CA TRP A 287 0.73 -7.03 -13.63
C TRP A 287 0.00 -6.33 -12.48
N ARG A 288 0.72 -6.04 -11.38
CA ARG A 288 0.29 -5.17 -10.26
C ARG A 288 -0.28 -3.83 -10.76
N ASN A 289 0.47 -3.16 -11.62
CA ASN A 289 0.08 -1.86 -12.19
C ASN A 289 -1.18 -1.93 -13.08
N PHE A 290 -1.40 -3.02 -13.82
CA PHE A 290 -2.63 -3.19 -14.61
C PHE A 290 -3.87 -3.34 -13.71
N TYR A 291 -3.77 -4.15 -12.66
CA TYR A 291 -4.83 -4.24 -11.65
C TYR A 291 -5.11 -2.88 -11.01
N MET A 292 -4.06 -2.19 -10.56
CA MET A 292 -4.19 -0.87 -9.94
C MET A 292 -4.90 0.12 -10.88
N ALA A 293 -4.58 0.11 -12.17
CA ALA A 293 -5.27 0.94 -13.16
C ALA A 293 -6.78 0.65 -13.22
N GLY A 294 -7.16 -0.63 -13.25
CA GLY A 294 -8.56 -1.05 -13.25
C GLY A 294 -9.29 -0.64 -11.96
N VAL A 295 -8.65 -0.83 -10.81
CA VAL A 295 -9.20 -0.46 -9.49
C VAL A 295 -9.39 1.04 -9.37
N VAL A 296 -8.42 1.86 -9.78
CA VAL A 296 -8.51 3.33 -9.75
C VAL A 296 -9.61 3.81 -10.70
N ALA A 297 -9.71 3.25 -11.90
CA ALA A 297 -10.78 3.59 -12.84
C ALA A 297 -12.17 3.25 -12.27
N GLN A 298 -12.32 2.07 -11.68
CA GLN A 298 -13.57 1.65 -11.05
C GLN A 298 -13.91 2.49 -9.82
N ALA A 299 -12.93 2.80 -8.98
CA ALA A 299 -13.08 3.66 -7.81
C ALA A 299 -13.57 5.05 -8.22
N SER A 300 -12.95 5.64 -9.26
CA SER A 300 -13.39 6.92 -9.83
C SER A 300 -14.83 6.86 -10.35
N ALA A 301 -15.18 5.82 -11.13
CA ALA A 301 -16.55 5.64 -11.64
C ALA A 301 -17.59 5.46 -10.52
N ASN A 302 -17.19 4.92 -9.38
CA ASN A 302 -18.04 4.71 -8.21
C ASN A 302 -18.04 5.90 -7.24
N ASN A 303 -17.43 7.03 -7.58
CA ASN A 303 -17.27 8.19 -6.71
C ASN A 303 -16.60 7.83 -5.37
N VAL A 304 -15.64 6.91 -5.40
CA VAL A 304 -14.77 6.66 -4.25
C VAL A 304 -13.98 7.93 -3.96
N ARG A 305 -13.86 8.30 -2.69
CA ARG A 305 -13.26 9.57 -2.32
C ARG A 305 -11.73 9.51 -2.32
N TYR A 306 -11.15 8.38 -1.93
CA TYR A 306 -9.69 8.20 -1.84
C TYR A 306 -9.24 6.92 -2.52
N ALA A 307 -8.17 6.99 -3.30
CA ALA A 307 -7.46 5.82 -3.80
C ALA A 307 -5.99 5.94 -3.38
N ALA A 308 -5.60 5.18 -2.35
CA ALA A 308 -4.25 5.23 -1.78
C ALA A 308 -3.38 4.06 -2.27
N MET A 309 -2.16 4.38 -2.70
CA MET A 309 -1.20 3.43 -3.26
C MET A 309 0.23 3.95 -3.13
N GLY A 310 1.23 3.09 -3.24
CA GLY A 310 2.63 3.55 -3.31
C GLY A 310 2.88 4.56 -4.43
N SER A 311 3.72 5.56 -4.18
CA SER A 311 4.05 6.65 -5.12
C SER A 311 4.54 6.16 -6.48
N TYR A 312 5.22 5.00 -6.54
CA TYR A 312 5.62 4.38 -7.81
C TYR A 312 4.44 3.95 -8.68
N HIS A 313 3.36 3.43 -8.08
CA HIS A 313 2.14 3.05 -8.81
C HIS A 313 1.43 4.29 -9.36
N MET A 314 1.25 5.31 -8.52
CA MET A 314 0.67 6.59 -8.93
C MET A 314 1.45 7.20 -10.10
N ASN A 315 2.77 7.24 -9.98
CA ASN A 315 3.65 7.77 -11.03
C ASN A 315 3.58 6.98 -12.33
N TRP A 316 3.45 5.65 -12.25
CA TRP A 316 3.27 4.80 -13.43
C TRP A 316 1.95 5.10 -14.13
N LEU A 317 0.84 5.17 -13.38
CA LEU A 317 -0.49 5.46 -13.93
C LEU A 317 -0.51 6.82 -14.65
N ARG A 318 0.09 7.85 -14.02
CA ARG A 318 0.25 9.18 -14.59
C ARG A 318 1.01 9.14 -15.92
N ARG A 319 2.21 8.54 -15.93
CA ARG A 319 3.07 8.47 -17.13
C ARG A 319 2.46 7.65 -18.27
N LYS A 320 1.59 6.70 -17.96
CA LYS A 320 0.91 5.84 -18.95
C LYS A 320 -0.44 6.38 -19.40
N GLY A 321 -0.86 7.56 -18.94
CA GLY A 321 -2.17 8.11 -19.28
C GLY A 321 -3.32 7.21 -18.81
N ARG A 322 -3.13 6.54 -17.67
CA ARG A 322 -4.08 5.59 -17.07
C ARG A 322 -4.77 6.14 -15.83
N MET A 323 -4.50 7.39 -15.48
CA MET A 323 -5.29 8.11 -14.50
C MET A 323 -6.62 8.56 -15.11
N PRO A 324 -7.75 8.42 -14.40
CA PRO A 324 -9.00 9.02 -14.85
C PRO A 324 -8.84 10.55 -14.94
N ALA A 325 -9.56 11.18 -15.87
CA ALA A 325 -9.38 12.61 -16.16
C ALA A 325 -9.80 13.53 -14.99
N ALA A 326 -10.67 13.04 -14.12
CA ALA A 326 -11.31 13.81 -13.04
C ALA A 326 -10.82 13.32 -11.66
N VAL A 327 -9.50 13.29 -11.47
CA VAL A 327 -8.85 12.93 -10.20
C VAL A 327 -7.80 13.97 -9.82
N HIS A 328 -7.59 14.14 -8.52
CA HIS A 328 -6.53 14.97 -7.96
C HIS A 328 -5.47 14.08 -7.35
N MET A 329 -4.20 14.31 -7.70
CA MET A 329 -3.08 13.46 -7.26
C MET A 329 -2.29 14.16 -6.18
N TYR A 330 -1.97 13.43 -5.12
CA TYR A 330 -1.12 13.89 -4.02
C TYR A 330 0.02 12.90 -3.83
N ASP A 331 1.26 13.35 -4.03
CA ASP A 331 2.44 12.59 -3.61
C ASP A 331 2.78 13.01 -2.18
N VAL A 332 2.66 12.07 -1.23
CA VAL A 332 2.96 12.30 0.19
C VAL A 332 4.26 11.61 0.61
N GLY A 333 5.12 11.24 -0.36
CA GLY A 333 6.46 10.73 -0.12
C GLY A 333 7.50 11.82 0.15
N PRO A 334 8.76 11.46 0.44
CA PRO A 334 9.85 12.40 0.72
C PRO A 334 10.17 13.36 -0.43
N LEU A 335 9.83 13.00 -1.67
CA LEU A 335 9.90 13.89 -2.84
C LEU A 335 8.63 14.76 -2.99
N GLY A 336 7.48 14.27 -2.54
CA GLY A 336 6.23 15.01 -2.45
C GLY A 336 6.28 16.14 -1.44
N HIS A 337 7.16 16.08 -0.44
CA HIS A 337 7.45 17.24 0.40
C HIS A 337 8.08 18.40 -0.38
N ALA A 338 8.79 18.15 -1.48
CA ALA A 338 9.25 19.24 -2.35
C ALA A 338 8.09 19.82 -3.15
N ASP A 339 7.13 19.03 -3.62
CA ASP A 339 5.99 19.53 -4.42
C ASP A 339 4.84 20.11 -3.56
N VAL A 340 4.64 19.61 -2.34
CA VAL A 340 3.78 20.20 -1.31
C VAL A 340 4.46 21.43 -0.67
N ALA A 341 5.81 21.46 -0.63
CA ALA A 341 6.55 22.69 -0.35
C ALA A 341 6.69 23.62 -1.57
N LEU A 342 6.52 23.16 -2.82
CA LEU A 342 6.55 24.01 -4.03
C LEU A 342 5.21 24.70 -4.26
N ALA A 343 4.10 24.11 -3.79
CA ALA A 343 2.87 24.86 -3.54
C ALA A 343 3.07 25.96 -2.48
N TYR A 344 4.14 25.88 -1.66
CA TYR A 344 4.53 26.90 -0.68
C TYR A 344 5.75 27.76 -1.10
N SER A 345 6.55 27.39 -2.12
CA SER A 345 7.78 28.11 -2.44
C SER A 345 7.64 29.13 -3.57
N ASP A 346 6.59 29.03 -4.40
CA ASP A 346 6.32 30.07 -5.41
C ASP A 346 5.53 31.26 -4.85
N ALA A 347 5.02 31.18 -3.61
CA ALA A 347 4.42 32.30 -2.89
C ALA A 347 5.42 33.09 -2.02
N LEU A 348 6.69 32.69 -1.95
CA LEU A 348 7.72 33.36 -1.14
C LEU A 348 8.97 33.71 -1.97
N ARG A 349 8.79 34.53 -3.01
CA ARG A 349 9.86 35.39 -3.52
C ARG A 349 9.67 36.83 -3.07
N VAL A 350 10.47 37.19 -2.05
CA VAL A 350 11.16 38.47 -1.86
C VAL A 350 10.32 39.73 -2.11
N THR A 351 9.94 40.40 -1.03
CA THR A 351 10.51 41.72 -0.73
C THR A 351 10.40 42.03 0.76
N ARG A 352 11.42 42.75 1.23
CA ARG A 352 11.72 43.10 2.62
C ARG A 352 10.68 44.02 3.25
#